data_AF-A0A7Y0K888-F1
#
_entry.id   AF-A0A7Y0K888-F1
#
_cell.length_a   1.000
_cell.length_b   1.000
_cell.length_c   1.000
_cell.angle_alpha   90.00
_cell.angle_beta   90.00
_cell.angle_gamma   90.00
#
_symmetry.space_group_name_H-M   'P 1'
#
loop_
_entity.id
_entity.type
_entity.pdbx_description
1 polymer ?
#
loop_
_entity_poly.entity_id
_entity_poly.type
_entity_poly.pdbx_seq_one_letter_code
_entity_poly.pdbx_strand_id
1 'polypeptide(L)'
;MMKAINGEYAAIACYQKLKNLAPTKNEKTIINEIRKDEIRHFNTFSNLYTQLTGKKHTPIITEKCPSDYKKGIDYAFNDEQETVDLYLDIAYHTDNKKVKEEFLRAAHDEQNHAVWFLYFLR
;
A
#
# COMPACT_ATOMS: atom_id res chain seq x y z
N MET A 1 -9.12 8.79 -3.13
CA MET A 1 -9.71 7.59 -2.48
C MET A 1 -9.84 6.39 -3.41
N MET A 2 -10.60 6.41 -4.52
CA MET A 2 -10.69 5.21 -5.39
C MET A 2 -9.33 4.73 -5.90
N LYS A 3 -8.44 5.67 -6.28
CA LYS A 3 -7.05 5.36 -6.64
C LYS A 3 -6.30 4.67 -5.50
N ALA A 4 -6.40 5.21 -4.27
CA ALA A 4 -5.82 4.59 -3.07
C ALA A 4 -6.35 3.17 -2.85
N ILE A 5 -7.67 2.97 -2.88
CA ILE A 5 -8.29 1.64 -2.72
C ILE A 5 -7.78 0.65 -3.77
N ASN A 6 -7.60 1.07 -5.02
CA ASN A 6 -7.05 0.22 -6.08
C ASN A 6 -5.56 -0.09 -5.83
N GLY A 7 -4.77 0.92 -5.44
CA GLY A 7 -3.34 0.80 -5.14
C GLY A 7 -3.11 -0.20 -4.01
N GLU A 8 -3.74 0.02 -2.86
CA GLU A 8 -3.71 -0.90 -1.71
C GLU A 8 -4.07 -2.33 -2.10
N TYR A 9 -5.14 -2.51 -2.89
CA TYR A 9 -5.54 -3.84 -3.33
C TYR A 9 -4.49 -4.51 -4.24
N ALA A 10 -3.81 -3.73 -5.08
CA ALA A 10 -2.70 -4.21 -5.90
C ALA A 10 -1.47 -4.54 -5.04
N ALA A 11 -1.12 -3.70 -4.06
CA ALA A 11 -0.03 -3.92 -3.10
C ALA A 11 -0.25 -5.21 -2.30
N ILE A 12 -1.45 -5.44 -1.76
CA ILE A 12 -1.83 -6.69 -1.06
C ILE A 12 -1.53 -7.93 -1.91
N ALA A 13 -1.91 -7.88 -3.19
CA ALA A 13 -1.68 -8.98 -4.13
C ALA A 13 -0.18 -9.13 -4.45
N CYS A 14 0.53 -8.03 -4.66
CA CYS A 14 1.97 -8.04 -4.93
C CYS A 14 2.75 -8.61 -3.74
N TYR A 15 2.50 -8.14 -2.53
CA TYR A 15 3.27 -8.52 -1.36
C TYR A 15 2.99 -9.96 -0.92
N GLN A 16 1.81 -10.49 -1.25
CA GLN A 16 1.54 -11.93 -1.13
C GLN A 16 2.45 -12.74 -2.05
N LYS A 17 2.70 -12.26 -3.27
CA LYS A 17 3.63 -12.90 -4.23
C LYS A 17 5.08 -12.76 -3.76
N LEU A 18 5.52 -11.56 -3.35
CA LEU A 18 6.87 -11.32 -2.86
C LEU A 18 7.19 -12.16 -1.63
N LYS A 19 6.26 -12.27 -0.67
CA LYS A 19 6.39 -13.16 0.49
C LYS A 19 6.68 -14.61 0.08
N ASN A 20 6.05 -15.11 -0.98
CA ASN A 20 6.27 -16.48 -1.44
C ASN A 20 7.64 -16.65 -2.10
N LEU A 21 8.12 -15.61 -2.77
CA LEU A 21 9.41 -15.58 -3.47
C LEU A 21 10.61 -15.25 -2.57
N ALA A 22 10.37 -14.65 -1.40
CA ALA A 22 11.44 -14.13 -0.57
C ALA A 22 12.43 -15.23 -0.14
N PRO A 23 13.74 -14.97 -0.21
CA PRO A 23 14.78 -15.97 0.02
C PRO A 23 14.96 -16.31 1.51
N THR A 24 14.72 -15.36 2.41
CA THR A 24 14.96 -15.54 3.84
C THR A 24 13.67 -15.52 4.66
N LYS A 25 13.66 -16.23 5.80
CA LYS A 25 12.54 -16.18 6.75
C LYS A 25 12.27 -14.75 7.24
N ASN A 26 13.33 -13.96 7.43
CA ASN A 26 13.22 -12.58 7.90
C ASN A 26 12.47 -11.70 6.89
N GLU A 27 12.86 -11.76 5.61
CA GLU A 27 12.15 -11.04 4.54
C GLU A 27 10.70 -11.49 4.43
N LYS A 28 10.43 -12.80 4.50
CA LYS A 28 9.05 -13.33 4.52
C LYS A 28 8.22 -12.74 5.64
N THR A 29 8.78 -12.66 6.84
CA THR A 29 8.09 -12.10 8.01
C THR A 29 7.80 -10.62 7.79
N ILE A 30 8.79 -9.83 7.41
CA ILE A 30 8.62 -8.38 7.22
C ILE A 30 7.62 -8.07 6.11
N ILE A 31 7.75 -8.71 4.93
CA ILE A 31 6.80 -8.53 3.82
C ILE A 31 5.39 -8.95 4.23
N ASN A 32 5.25 -9.95 5.09
CA ASN A 32 3.94 -10.35 5.59
C ASN A 32 3.34 -9.33 6.56
N GLU A 33 4.15 -8.63 7.36
CA GLU A 33 3.66 -7.55 8.22
C GLU A 33 3.27 -6.33 7.38
N ILE A 34 4.10 -5.91 6.42
CA ILE A 34 3.77 -4.85 5.45
C ILE A 34 2.43 -5.16 4.77
N ARG A 35 2.26 -6.38 4.23
CA ARG A 35 1.00 -6.80 3.62
C ARG A 35 -0.22 -6.70 4.56
N LYS A 36 -0.06 -6.89 5.87
CA LYS A 36 -1.19 -6.72 6.81
C LYS A 36 -1.53 -5.25 7.00
N ASP A 37 -0.54 -4.38 6.94
CA ASP A 37 -0.73 -2.94 6.96
C ASP A 37 -1.52 -2.50 5.70
N GLU A 38 -1.14 -2.94 4.50
CA GLU A 38 -1.93 -2.69 3.27
C GLU A 38 -3.39 -3.17 3.39
N ILE A 39 -3.62 -4.37 3.98
CA ILE A 39 -4.99 -4.87 4.22
C ILE A 39 -5.76 -3.92 5.15
N ARG A 40 -5.11 -3.37 6.17
CA ARG A 40 -5.73 -2.39 7.07
C ARG A 40 -6.06 -1.12 6.29
N HIS A 41 -5.12 -0.56 5.53
CA HIS A 41 -5.32 0.67 4.77
C HIS A 41 -6.44 0.51 3.74
N PHE A 42 -6.42 -0.57 2.94
CA PHE A 42 -7.50 -0.93 2.01
C PHE A 42 -8.88 -0.90 2.66
N ASN A 43 -9.03 -1.57 3.81
CA ASN A 43 -10.30 -1.66 4.51
C ASN A 43 -10.73 -0.29 5.06
N THR A 44 -9.78 0.47 5.63
CA THR A 44 -10.03 1.83 6.13
C THR A 44 -10.51 2.74 5.01
N PHE A 45 -9.80 2.79 3.88
CA PHE A 45 -10.17 3.66 2.75
C PHE A 45 -11.48 3.24 2.08
N SER A 46 -11.73 1.93 1.96
CA SER A 46 -13.01 1.42 1.44
C SER A 46 -14.19 1.81 2.33
N ASN A 47 -14.01 1.75 3.65
CA ASN A 47 -15.02 2.16 4.61
C ASN A 47 -15.26 3.67 4.57
N LEU A 48 -14.20 4.48 4.56
CA LEU A 48 -14.30 5.94 4.43
C LEU A 48 -15.01 6.33 3.13
N TYR A 49 -14.64 5.73 2.01
CA TYR A 49 -15.29 5.97 0.72
C TYR A 49 -16.79 5.64 0.78
N THR A 50 -17.15 4.49 1.35
CA THR A 50 -18.55 4.09 1.49
C THR A 50 -19.34 5.05 2.38
N GLN A 51 -18.76 5.49 3.50
CA GLN A 51 -19.38 6.45 4.42
C GLN A 51 -19.60 7.82 3.76
N LEU A 52 -18.66 8.29 2.95
CA LEU A 52 -18.73 9.60 2.30
C LEU A 52 -19.63 9.64 1.07
N THR A 53 -19.70 8.54 0.31
CA THR A 53 -20.38 8.50 -0.99
C THR A 53 -21.69 7.72 -0.99
N GLY A 54 -21.93 6.90 0.04
CA GLY A 54 -23.02 5.94 0.10
C GLY A 54 -22.88 4.77 -0.88
N LYS A 55 -21.75 4.66 -1.60
CA LYS A 55 -21.49 3.62 -2.61
C LYS A 55 -20.28 2.79 -2.24
N LYS A 56 -20.30 1.50 -2.58
CA LYS A 56 -19.11 0.64 -2.52
C LYS A 56 -18.30 0.78 -3.80
N HIS A 57 -16.98 0.70 -3.69
CA HIS A 57 -16.06 0.62 -4.81
C HIS A 57 -15.50 -0.81 -4.92
N THR A 58 -15.50 -1.37 -6.12
CA THR A 58 -14.85 -2.67 -6.38
C THR A 58 -13.44 -2.40 -6.90
N PRO A 59 -12.38 -2.83 -6.20
CA PRO A 59 -11.02 -2.54 -6.61
C PRO A 59 -10.67 -3.20 -7.93
N ILE A 60 -9.85 -2.51 -8.73
CA ILE A 60 -9.36 -2.99 -10.02
C ILE A 60 -7.84 -3.02 -9.97
N ILE A 61 -7.25 -4.19 -10.23
CA ILE A 61 -5.80 -4.33 -10.39
C ILE A 61 -5.45 -3.96 -11.83
N THR A 62 -4.75 -2.85 -12.01
CA THR A 62 -4.31 -2.37 -13.32
C THR A 62 -2.84 -2.69 -13.59
N GLU A 63 -2.03 -2.85 -12.55
CA GLU A 63 -0.60 -3.12 -12.65
C GLU A 63 -0.21 -4.49 -12.11
N LYS A 64 0.81 -5.10 -12.71
CA LYS A 64 1.23 -6.47 -12.39
C LYS A 64 2.58 -6.46 -11.71
N CYS A 65 2.57 -6.84 -10.44
CA CYS A 65 3.75 -7.17 -9.65
C CYS A 65 4.68 -8.14 -10.41
N PRO A 66 5.97 -7.79 -10.62
CA PRO A 66 6.94 -8.65 -11.31
C PRO A 66 7.03 -10.07 -10.73
N SER A 67 7.42 -11.05 -11.56
CA SER A 67 7.61 -12.45 -11.12
C SER A 67 8.99 -12.76 -10.57
N ASP A 68 9.97 -11.92 -10.91
CA ASP A 68 11.30 -11.97 -10.32
C ASP A 68 11.30 -11.24 -8.98
N TYR A 69 11.93 -11.83 -7.96
CA TYR A 69 11.91 -11.27 -6.61
C TYR A 69 12.56 -9.89 -6.55
N LYS A 70 13.75 -9.73 -7.14
CA LYS A 70 14.50 -8.46 -7.07
C LYS A 70 13.76 -7.34 -7.82
N LYS A 71 13.24 -7.63 -9.01
CA LYS A 71 12.37 -6.67 -9.74
C LYS A 71 11.08 -6.36 -8.97
N GLY A 72 10.56 -7.33 -8.25
CA GLY A 72 9.36 -7.17 -7.43
C GLY A 72 9.59 -6.26 -6.22
N ILE A 73 10.74 -6.39 -5.55
CA ILE A 73 11.16 -5.49 -4.48
C ILE A 73 11.42 -4.08 -5.01
N ASP A 74 12.08 -3.94 -6.17
CA ASP A 74 12.30 -2.64 -6.82
C ASP A 74 10.96 -1.95 -7.18
N TYR A 75 10.02 -2.71 -7.74
CA TYR A 75 8.67 -2.23 -8.00
C TYR A 75 7.97 -1.78 -6.72
N ALA A 76 7.96 -2.61 -5.68
CA ALA A 76 7.35 -2.28 -4.39
C ALA A 76 7.98 -1.03 -3.76
N PHE A 77 9.30 -0.90 -3.82
CA PHE A 77 9.99 0.30 -3.33
C PHE A 77 9.47 1.58 -4.01
N ASN A 78 9.34 1.59 -5.34
CA ASN A 78 8.85 2.76 -6.06
C ASN A 78 7.34 2.99 -5.83
N ASP A 79 6.54 1.92 -5.79
CA ASP A 79 5.10 1.98 -5.51
C ASP A 79 4.81 2.62 -4.14
N GLU A 80 5.55 2.23 -3.11
CA GLU A 80 5.43 2.83 -1.77
C GLU A 80 5.80 4.32 -1.78
N GLN A 81 6.85 4.74 -2.50
CA GLN A 81 7.24 6.15 -2.60
C GLN A 81 6.15 6.99 -3.28
N GLU A 82 5.60 6.50 -4.40
CA GLU A 82 4.48 7.18 -5.10
C GLU A 82 3.20 7.20 -4.26
N THR A 83 2.99 6.18 -3.44
CA THR A 83 1.84 6.07 -2.54
C THR A 83 1.92 7.07 -1.39
N VAL A 84 3.11 7.32 -0.83
CA VAL A 84 3.34 8.40 0.14
C VAL A 84 2.87 9.74 -0.43
N ASP A 85 3.32 10.10 -1.65
CA ASP A 85 2.96 11.36 -2.29
C ASP A 85 1.45 11.48 -2.51
N LEU A 86 0.81 10.39 -2.97
CA LEU A 86 -0.64 10.34 -3.16
C LEU A 86 -1.39 10.54 -1.84
N TYR A 87 -0.93 9.96 -0.74
CA TYR A 87 -1.62 10.01 0.54
C TYR A 87 -1.46 11.35 1.22
N LEU A 88 -0.29 11.97 1.12
CA LEU A 88 -0.06 13.34 1.55
C LEU A 88 -0.93 14.32 0.75
N ASP A 89 -1.02 14.17 -0.57
CA ASP A 89 -1.89 15.00 -1.42
C ASP A 89 -3.36 14.92 -1.00
N ILE A 90 -3.90 13.72 -0.79
CA ILE A 90 -5.27 13.52 -0.31
C ILE A 90 -5.46 14.15 1.08
N ALA A 91 -4.50 13.96 1.97
CA ALA A 91 -4.57 14.51 3.33
C ALA A 91 -4.54 16.03 3.35
N TYR A 92 -3.78 16.68 2.46
CA TYR A 92 -3.70 18.14 2.39
C TYR A 92 -4.93 18.78 1.78
N HIS A 93 -5.61 18.11 0.85
CA HIS A 93 -6.75 18.67 0.12
C HIS A 93 -8.12 18.35 0.72
N THR A 94 -8.19 17.61 1.83
CA THR A 94 -9.45 17.28 2.51
C THR A 94 -9.68 18.15 3.75
N ASP A 95 -10.91 18.63 3.90
CA ASP A 95 -11.39 19.27 5.14
C ASP A 95 -11.91 18.24 6.16
N ASN A 96 -12.12 16.99 5.73
CA ASN A 96 -12.60 15.95 6.63
C ASN A 96 -11.44 15.48 7.52
N LYS A 97 -11.49 15.85 8.81
CA LYS A 97 -10.46 15.52 9.80
C LYS A 97 -10.15 14.02 9.87
N LYS A 98 -11.17 13.16 9.83
CA LYS A 98 -10.97 11.70 9.91
C LYS A 98 -10.23 11.18 8.68
N VAL A 99 -10.58 11.68 7.48
CA VAL A 99 -9.87 11.34 6.25
C VAL A 99 -8.42 11.80 6.33
N LYS A 100 -8.16 13.05 6.73
CA LYS A 100 -6.80 13.59 6.88
C LYS A 100 -5.96 12.72 7.80
N GLU A 101 -6.48 12.37 8.99
CA GLU A 101 -5.75 11.55 9.97
C GLU A 101 -5.41 10.15 9.45
N GLU A 102 -6.34 9.46 8.80
CA GLU A 102 -6.11 8.11 8.29
C GLU A 102 -5.12 8.08 7.11
N PHE A 103 -5.18 9.07 6.21
CA PHE A 103 -4.23 9.17 5.10
C PHE A 103 -2.82 9.60 5.56
N LEU A 104 -2.70 10.50 6.54
CA LEU A 104 -1.39 10.83 7.12
C LEU A 104 -0.75 9.62 7.80
N ARG A 105 -1.54 8.84 8.54
CA ARG A 105 -1.05 7.61 9.17
C ARG A 105 -0.55 6.60 8.13
N ALA A 106 -1.33 6.37 7.07
CA ALA A 106 -0.93 5.47 5.99
C ALA A 106 0.35 5.96 5.31
N ALA A 107 0.47 7.26 5.00
CA ALA A 107 1.70 7.82 4.42
C ALA A 107 2.95 7.57 5.30
N HIS A 108 2.81 7.57 6.63
CA HIS A 108 3.92 7.22 7.52
C HIS A 108 4.26 5.72 7.51
N ASP A 109 3.25 4.85 7.40
CA ASP A 109 3.43 3.41 7.24
C ASP A 109 4.15 3.12 5.90
N GLU A 110 3.67 3.69 4.79
CA GLU A 110 4.23 3.54 3.43
C GLU A 110 5.69 4.01 3.36
N GLN A 111 6.03 5.11 4.03
CA GLN A 111 7.41 5.58 4.11
C GLN A 111 8.31 4.55 4.80
N ASN A 112 7.82 3.88 5.85
CA ASN A 112 8.55 2.82 6.55
C ASN A 112 8.63 1.55 5.68
N HIS A 113 7.59 1.22 4.91
CA HIS A 113 7.58 0.12 3.96
C HIS A 113 8.64 0.34 2.86
N ALA A 114 8.71 1.53 2.28
CA ALA A 114 9.74 1.90 1.30
C ALA A 114 11.16 1.72 1.87
N VAL A 115 11.40 2.07 3.14
CA VAL A 115 12.70 1.85 3.79
C VAL A 115 13.04 0.36 3.90
N TRP A 116 12.06 -0.50 4.20
CA TRP A 116 12.26 -1.95 4.20
C TRP A 116 12.55 -2.51 2.81
N PHE A 117 11.80 -2.10 1.79
CA PHE A 117 12.08 -2.55 0.42
C PHE A 117 13.44 -2.05 -0.08
N LEU A 118 13.85 -0.82 0.28
CA LEU A 118 15.20 -0.33 0.02
C LEU A 118 16.28 -1.19 0.70
N TYR A 119 16.03 -1.64 1.94
CA TYR A 119 16.94 -2.56 2.63
C TYR A 119 17.06 -3.92 1.90
N PHE A 120 15.99 -4.39 1.26
CA PHE A 120 15.98 -5.64 0.48
C PHE A 120 16.57 -5.51 -0.93
N LEU A 121 16.76 -4.30 -1.47
CA LEU A 121 17.35 -4.05 -2.80
C LEU A 121 18.86 -4.31 -2.90
N ARG A 122 19.51 -4.53 -1.75
CA ARG A 122 20.97 -4.69 -1.60
C ARG A 122 21.54 -5.85 -2.43
#